data_AF-A0A6L7X0V2-F1
#
_entry.id   AF-A0A6L7X0V2-F1
#
_cell.length_a   1.000
_cell.length_b   1.000
_cell.length_c   1.000
_cell.angle_alpha   90.00
_cell.angle_beta   90.00
_cell.angle_gamma   90.00
#
_symmetry.space_group_name_H-M   'P 1'
#
loop_
_entity.id
_entity.type
_entity.pdbx_description
1 polymer ?
#
loop_
_entity_poly.entity_id
_entity_poly.type
_entity_poly.pdbx_seq_one_letter_code
_entity_poly.pdbx_strand_id
1 'polypeptide(L)'
;MPASVRWHPEEQRNTDGSVRRVQAAWLVAEPTADEPRPRYLAYLGNSPHVTQQVREECQVLYPEIRIDWTAVARALEHPPPIEGLDLETLAQRWAQMAANQGLDPMEIEVRIGGGWKRPLSNLARLLSDSAAVARMERTSGSILAYMLEFHADYAYALAKLGLLMTGQHSELEQLEAEEATALKGAPRARQVEFWRAKAKGIATALNT
;
A
#
# COMPACT_ATOMS: atom_id res chain seq x y z
N MET A 1 -2.73 -31.10 -5.64
CA MET A 1 -2.59 -29.78 -6.31
C MET A 1 -2.25 -28.75 -5.25
N PRO A 2 -1.24 -27.90 -5.43
CA PRO A 2 -0.99 -26.78 -4.51
C PRO A 2 -1.99 -25.66 -4.77
N ALA A 3 -2.48 -25.02 -3.70
CA ALA A 3 -3.27 -23.80 -3.78
C ALA A 3 -2.41 -22.55 -3.57
N SER A 4 -2.76 -21.47 -4.26
CA SER A 4 -2.08 -20.17 -4.25
C SER A 4 -3.11 -19.03 -4.20
N VAL A 5 -2.65 -17.82 -3.89
CA VAL A 5 -3.45 -16.60 -4.01
C VAL A 5 -3.26 -16.02 -5.40
N ARG A 6 -4.36 -15.61 -6.04
CA ARG A 6 -4.33 -14.77 -7.25
C ARG A 6 -5.12 -13.50 -7.03
N TRP A 7 -4.57 -12.40 -7.51
CA TRP A 7 -5.20 -11.09 -7.45
C TRP A 7 -5.78 -10.72 -8.80
N HIS A 8 -7.00 -10.19 -8.80
CA HIS A 8 -7.70 -9.76 -9.99
C HIS A 8 -8.22 -8.33 -9.80
N PRO A 9 -8.10 -7.46 -10.83
CA PRO A 9 -8.76 -6.17 -10.82
C PRO A 9 -10.28 -6.37 -10.98
N GLU A 10 -11.06 -5.81 -10.07
CA GLU A 10 -12.52 -5.87 -10.07
C GLU A 10 -13.12 -4.46 -9.98
N GLU A 11 -14.31 -4.29 -10.56
CA GLU A 11 -15.10 -3.06 -10.43
C GLU A 11 -16.06 -3.19 -9.24
N GLN A 12 -15.91 -2.33 -8.25
CA GLN A 12 -16.78 -2.25 -7.09
C GLN A 12 -17.66 -1.00 -7.19
N ARG A 13 -18.98 -1.19 -7.08
CA ARG A 13 -19.94 -0.09 -6.97
C ARG A 13 -20.05 0.37 -5.52
N ASN A 14 -19.86 1.65 -5.30
CA ASN A 14 -20.09 2.31 -4.03
C ASN A 14 -21.59 2.55 -3.81
N THR A 15 -21.97 2.87 -2.57
CA THR A 15 -23.35 3.18 -2.19
C THR A 15 -23.92 4.43 -2.88
N ASP A 16 -23.05 5.33 -3.33
CA ASP A 16 -23.40 6.53 -4.11
C ASP A 16 -23.52 6.26 -5.62
N GLY A 17 -23.35 5.01 -6.06
CA GLY A 17 -23.40 4.60 -7.47
C GLY A 17 -22.10 4.81 -8.25
N SER A 18 -21.07 5.40 -7.65
CA SER A 18 -19.74 5.50 -8.28
C SER A 18 -19.07 4.13 -8.38
N VAL A 19 -18.25 3.95 -9.41
CA VAL A 19 -17.48 2.71 -9.63
C VAL A 19 -16.02 2.99 -9.35
N ARG A 20 -15.37 2.11 -8.58
CA ARG A 20 -13.92 2.11 -8.38
C ARG A 20 -13.34 0.76 -8.73
N ARG A 21 -12.07 0.76 -9.16
CA ARG A 21 -11.30 -0.47 -9.36
C ARG A 21 -10.60 -0.87 -8.06
N VAL A 22 -10.71 -2.14 -7.70
CA VAL A 22 -10.08 -2.75 -6.53
C VAL A 22 -9.30 -3.99 -6.95
N GLN A 23 -8.28 -4.36 -6.20
CA GLN A 23 -7.65 -5.67 -6.29
C GLN A 23 -8.38 -6.63 -5.35
N ALA A 24 -8.92 -7.72 -5.89
CA ALA A 24 -9.57 -8.76 -5.12
C ALA A 24 -8.76 -10.05 -5.15
N ALA A 25 -8.59 -10.66 -3.99
CA ALA A 25 -7.87 -11.92 -3.86
C ALA A 25 -8.81 -13.11 -4.04
N TRP A 26 -8.27 -14.15 -4.68
CA TRP A 26 -8.90 -15.43 -4.90
C TRP A 26 -7.95 -16.54 -4.46
N LEU A 27 -8.48 -17.56 -3.78
CA LEU A 27 -7.76 -18.81 -3.52
C LEU A 27 -7.96 -19.73 -4.72
N VAL A 28 -6.86 -20.18 -5.32
CA VAL A 28 -6.88 -20.92 -6.58
C VAL A 28 -5.99 -22.15 -6.47
N ALA A 29 -6.45 -23.29 -6.96
CA ALA A 29 -5.60 -24.45 -7.19
C ALA A 29 -4.98 -24.40 -8.59
N GLU A 30 -3.67 -24.57 -8.63
CA GLU A 30 -2.88 -24.52 -9.86
C GLU A 30 -3.23 -25.69 -10.80
N PRO A 31 -3.23 -25.46 -12.13
CA PRO A 31 -3.55 -26.50 -13.11
C PRO A 31 -2.54 -27.67 -13.04
N THR A 32 -3.03 -28.86 -13.38
CA THR A 32 -2.24 -30.08 -13.53
C THR A 32 -2.28 -30.59 -14.97
N ALA A 33 -1.55 -31.67 -15.25
CA ALA A 33 -1.63 -32.34 -16.54
C ALA A 33 -3.05 -32.86 -16.84
N ASP A 34 -3.78 -33.27 -15.81
CA ASP A 34 -5.14 -33.82 -15.94
C ASP A 34 -6.22 -32.71 -15.91
N GLU A 35 -5.95 -31.60 -15.20
CA GLU A 35 -6.82 -30.42 -15.16
C GLU A 35 -6.06 -29.17 -15.64
N PRO A 36 -6.13 -28.82 -16.93
CA PRO A 36 -5.31 -27.75 -17.51
C PRO A 36 -5.77 -26.34 -17.13
N ARG A 37 -6.91 -26.20 -16.43
CA ARG A 37 -7.43 -24.90 -16.01
C ARG A 37 -7.30 -24.74 -14.49
N PRO A 38 -6.97 -23.53 -14.03
CA PRO A 38 -6.97 -23.23 -12.60
C PRO A 38 -8.38 -23.41 -12.02
N ARG A 39 -8.47 -24.00 -10.82
CA ARG A 39 -9.72 -24.16 -10.09
C ARG A 39 -9.83 -23.09 -9.02
N TYR A 40 -10.85 -22.24 -9.11
CA TYR A 40 -11.13 -21.22 -8.10
C TYR A 40 -11.82 -21.86 -6.89
N LEU A 41 -11.21 -21.74 -5.72
CA LEU A 41 -11.64 -22.42 -4.50
C LEU A 41 -12.46 -21.50 -3.60
N ALA A 42 -12.03 -20.24 -3.46
CA ALA A 42 -12.72 -19.25 -2.64
C ALA A 42 -12.45 -17.82 -3.12
N TYR A 43 -13.48 -16.97 -3.05
CA TYR A 43 -13.33 -15.53 -3.15
C TYR A 43 -12.95 -14.97 -1.78
N LEU A 44 -11.85 -14.21 -1.71
CA LEU A 44 -11.36 -13.61 -0.46
C LEU A 44 -11.64 -12.11 -0.39
N GLY A 45 -12.05 -11.49 -1.50
CA GLY A 45 -12.41 -10.08 -1.56
C GLY A 45 -11.23 -9.13 -1.62
N ASN A 46 -11.54 -7.84 -1.53
CA ASN A 46 -10.58 -6.74 -1.67
C ASN A 46 -9.96 -6.29 -0.35
N SER A 47 -10.23 -6.95 0.77
CA SER A 47 -9.52 -6.78 2.05
C SER A 47 -9.42 -8.17 2.68
N PRO A 48 -8.59 -9.03 2.08
CA PRO A 48 -8.72 -10.46 2.26
C PRO A 48 -8.10 -10.94 3.57
N HIS A 49 -8.83 -11.82 4.26
CA HIS A 49 -8.34 -12.51 5.45
C HIS A 49 -8.70 -13.99 5.38
N VAL A 50 -7.80 -14.85 5.83
CA VAL A 50 -8.09 -16.28 5.97
C VAL A 50 -8.83 -16.51 7.29
N THR A 51 -10.15 -16.61 7.23
CA THR A 51 -10.99 -16.94 8.40
C THR A 51 -10.98 -18.45 8.66
N GLN A 52 -11.34 -18.85 9.88
CA GLN A 52 -11.52 -20.28 10.22
C GLN A 52 -12.58 -20.93 9.32
N GLN A 53 -13.68 -20.22 9.04
CA GLN A 53 -14.76 -20.68 8.18
C GLN A 53 -14.24 -21.03 6.77
N VAL A 54 -13.44 -20.16 6.14
CA VAL A 54 -12.85 -20.43 4.82
C VAL A 54 -12.00 -21.70 4.83
N ARG A 55 -11.25 -21.94 5.92
CA ARG A 55 -10.41 -23.14 6.06
C ARG A 55 -11.26 -24.41 6.13
N GLU A 56 -12.30 -24.39 6.95
CA GLU A 56 -13.22 -25.51 7.13
C GLU A 56 -14.00 -25.81 5.83
N GLU A 57 -14.54 -24.78 5.18
CA GLU A 57 -15.23 -24.91 3.89
C GLU A 57 -14.32 -25.50 2.81
N CYS A 58 -13.08 -25.02 2.68
CA CYS A 58 -12.12 -25.57 1.72
C CYS A 58 -11.76 -27.02 2.03
N GLN A 59 -11.62 -27.39 3.31
CA GLN A 59 -11.31 -28.77 3.70
C GLN A 59 -12.46 -29.73 3.38
N VAL A 60 -13.71 -29.29 3.52
CA VAL A 60 -14.91 -30.09 3.21
C VAL A 60 -15.14 -30.20 1.71
N LEU A 61 -15.03 -29.07 0.98
CA LEU A 61 -15.33 -29.00 -0.45
C LEU A 61 -14.20 -29.54 -1.33
N TYR A 62 -12.95 -29.42 -0.88
CA TYR A 62 -11.76 -29.78 -1.65
C TYR A 62 -10.75 -30.59 -0.82
N PRO A 63 -11.14 -31.74 -0.25
CA PRO A 63 -10.28 -32.54 0.63
C PRO A 63 -8.99 -33.05 -0.04
N GLU A 64 -8.98 -33.12 -1.38
CA GLU A 64 -7.83 -33.54 -2.19
C GLU A 64 -6.78 -32.42 -2.40
N ILE A 65 -7.13 -31.17 -2.11
CA ILE A 65 -6.27 -30.01 -2.33
C ILE A 65 -5.50 -29.70 -1.05
N ARG A 66 -4.17 -29.75 -1.12
CA ARG A 66 -3.31 -29.36 -0.02
C ARG A 66 -3.09 -27.86 -0.05
N ILE A 67 -3.64 -27.17 0.95
CA ILE A 67 -3.54 -25.73 1.09
C ILE A 67 -2.54 -25.40 2.19
N ASP A 68 -1.47 -24.69 1.84
CA ASP A 68 -0.56 -24.10 2.83
C ASP A 68 -1.11 -22.75 3.29
N TRP A 69 -1.86 -22.77 4.39
CA TRP A 69 -2.48 -21.57 4.95
C TRP A 69 -1.47 -20.51 5.40
N THR A 70 -0.23 -20.89 5.71
CA THR A 70 0.83 -19.94 6.08
C THR A 70 1.31 -19.19 4.85
N ALA A 71 1.51 -19.90 3.74
CA ALA A 71 1.87 -19.30 2.46
C ALA A 71 0.74 -18.40 1.93
N VAL A 72 -0.52 -18.83 2.07
CA VAL A 72 -1.70 -18.01 1.71
C VAL A 72 -1.72 -16.72 2.51
N ALA A 73 -1.61 -16.78 3.84
CA ALA A 73 -1.63 -15.59 4.69
C ALA A 73 -0.54 -14.58 4.28
N ARG A 74 0.69 -15.06 4.06
CA ARG A 74 1.80 -14.20 3.59
C ARG A 74 1.51 -13.57 2.22
N ALA A 75 0.90 -14.31 1.30
CA ALA A 75 0.55 -13.77 -0.02
C ALA A 75 -0.57 -12.71 0.04
N LEU A 76 -1.41 -12.71 1.08
CA LEU A 76 -2.43 -11.68 1.31
C LEU A 76 -1.86 -10.40 1.91
N GLU A 77 -0.78 -10.49 2.70
CA GLU A 77 -0.07 -9.34 3.27
C GLU A 77 0.62 -8.47 2.20
N HIS A 78 0.88 -9.03 1.02
CA HIS A 78 1.60 -8.39 -0.07
C HIS A 78 0.77 -8.40 -1.36
N PRO A 79 -0.19 -7.48 -1.52
CA PRO A 79 -0.94 -7.33 -2.76
C PRO A 79 -0.01 -6.93 -3.93
N PRO A 80 -0.44 -7.14 -5.18
CA PRO A 80 0.37 -6.86 -6.35
C PRO A 80 0.77 -5.37 -6.42
N PRO A 81 1.99 -5.08 -6.88
CA PRO A 81 2.49 -3.71 -6.95
C PRO A 81 1.66 -2.86 -7.91
N ILE A 82 1.52 -1.57 -7.58
CA ILE A 82 0.95 -0.56 -8.49
C ILE A 82 2.02 -0.10 -9.46
N GLU A 83 1.78 -0.31 -10.75
CA GLU A 83 2.59 0.26 -11.82
C GLU A 83 2.23 1.74 -12.06
N GLY A 84 3.23 2.58 -12.32
CA GLY A 84 3.03 4.00 -12.65
C GLY A 84 2.42 4.85 -11.52
N LEU A 85 2.74 4.53 -10.27
CA LEU A 85 2.24 5.24 -9.11
C LEU A 85 2.72 6.70 -9.06
N ASP A 86 1.78 7.64 -9.15
CA ASP A 86 2.05 9.07 -8.97
C ASP A 86 1.93 9.49 -7.49
N LEU A 87 3.00 10.05 -6.94
CA LEU A 87 3.05 10.52 -5.56
C LEU A 87 2.13 11.73 -5.30
N GLU A 88 1.80 12.54 -6.30
CA GLU A 88 0.83 13.64 -6.16
C GLU A 88 -0.59 13.09 -5.94
N THR A 89 -0.99 12.15 -6.79
CA THR A 89 -2.25 11.41 -6.62
C THR A 89 -2.28 10.67 -5.29
N LEU A 90 -1.16 10.06 -4.90
CA LEU A 90 -1.03 9.38 -3.61
C LEU A 90 -1.23 10.36 -2.45
N ALA A 91 -0.61 11.55 -2.49
CA ALA A 91 -0.77 12.57 -1.45
C ALA A 91 -2.24 12.90 -1.15
N GLN A 92 -3.04 13.00 -2.21
CA GLN A 92 -4.45 13.39 -2.11
C GLN A 92 -5.36 12.20 -1.74
N ARG A 93 -5.01 10.98 -2.16
CA ARG A 93 -5.94 9.82 -2.13
C ARG A 93 -5.38 8.57 -1.47
N TRP A 94 -4.31 8.68 -0.68
CA TRP A 94 -3.57 7.53 -0.15
C TRP A 94 -4.44 6.46 0.51
N ALA A 95 -5.37 6.86 1.40
CA ALA A 95 -6.18 5.92 2.15
C ALA A 95 -7.13 5.14 1.24
N GLN A 96 -7.68 5.82 0.23
CA GLN A 96 -8.52 5.18 -0.78
C GLN A 96 -7.70 4.24 -1.67
N MET A 97 -6.49 4.62 -2.05
CA MET A 97 -5.61 3.78 -2.86
C MET A 97 -5.14 2.53 -2.10
N ALA A 98 -4.78 2.68 -0.82
CA ALA A 98 -4.45 1.58 0.07
C ALA A 98 -5.62 0.60 0.22
N ALA A 99 -6.82 1.11 0.50
CA ALA A 99 -8.02 0.29 0.63
C ALA A 99 -8.38 -0.44 -0.68
N ASN A 100 -8.11 0.18 -1.84
CA ASN A 100 -8.31 -0.47 -3.15
C ASN A 100 -7.32 -1.62 -3.39
N GLN A 101 -6.15 -1.59 -2.74
CA GLN A 101 -5.17 -2.68 -2.73
C GLN A 101 -5.43 -3.71 -1.62
N GLY A 102 -6.46 -3.51 -0.80
CA GLY A 102 -6.75 -4.36 0.35
C GLY A 102 -5.82 -4.20 1.53
N LEU A 103 -5.11 -3.08 1.59
CA LEU A 103 -4.31 -2.69 2.74
C LEU A 103 -5.16 -1.88 3.72
N ASP A 104 -4.94 -2.09 5.02
CA ASP A 104 -5.57 -1.28 6.07
C ASP A 104 -4.83 0.07 6.20
N PRO A 105 -5.51 1.21 5.97
CA PRO A 105 -4.91 2.54 6.14
C PRO A 105 -4.38 2.80 7.57
N MET A 106 -4.98 2.20 8.61
CA MET A 106 -4.53 2.36 9.98
C MET A 106 -3.20 1.64 10.22
N GLU A 107 -3.06 0.41 9.73
CA GLU A 107 -1.81 -0.35 9.84
C GLU A 107 -0.68 0.34 9.06
N ILE A 108 -0.99 0.87 7.87
CA ILE A 108 -0.06 1.70 7.09
C ILE A 108 0.40 2.91 7.90
N GLU A 109 -0.53 3.66 8.52
CA GLU A 109 -0.18 4.82 9.34
C GLU A 109 0.73 4.45 10.51
N VAL A 110 0.43 3.35 11.21
CA VAL A 110 1.26 2.86 12.32
C VAL A 110 2.68 2.54 11.83
N ARG A 111 2.82 1.83 10.70
CA ARG A 111 4.11 1.49 10.11
C ARG A 111 4.88 2.74 9.67
N ILE A 112 4.26 3.57 8.83
CA ILE A 112 4.91 4.74 8.21
C ILE A 112 5.23 5.82 9.24
N GLY A 113 4.34 6.05 10.20
CA GLY A 113 4.47 7.04 11.27
C GLY A 113 5.28 6.59 12.48
N GLY A 114 5.78 5.34 12.49
CA GLY A 114 6.55 4.79 13.61
C GLY A 114 5.74 4.68 14.91
N GLY A 115 4.43 4.42 14.80
CA GLY A 115 3.51 4.16 15.92
C GLY A 115 3.01 5.38 16.70
N TRP A 116 3.71 6.52 16.68
CA TRP A 116 3.35 7.71 17.49
C TRP A 116 2.85 8.90 16.67
N LYS A 117 3.20 8.97 15.39
CA LYS A 117 2.76 10.04 14.48
C LYS A 117 1.80 9.48 13.45
N ARG A 118 0.93 10.36 12.94
CA ARG A 118 -0.01 10.06 11.85
C ARG A 118 0.23 10.99 10.66
N PRO A 119 1.41 10.94 10.02
CA PRO A 119 1.79 11.90 9.00
C PRO A 119 0.85 11.88 7.80
N LEU A 120 0.35 10.71 7.38
CA LEU A 120 -0.49 10.59 6.18
C LEU A 120 -1.91 11.16 6.40
N SER A 121 -2.48 10.94 7.58
CA SER A 121 -3.77 11.49 7.99
C SER A 121 -3.69 12.98 8.24
N ASN A 122 -2.58 13.46 8.83
CA ASN A 122 -2.34 14.89 8.98
C ASN A 122 -2.20 15.59 7.63
N LEU A 123 -1.50 14.96 6.68
CA LEU A 123 -1.43 15.44 5.31
C LEU A 123 -2.82 15.44 4.65
N ALA A 124 -3.58 14.34 4.71
CA ALA A 124 -4.92 14.27 4.13
C ALA A 124 -5.85 15.36 4.70
N ARG A 125 -5.78 15.61 6.02
CA ARG A 125 -6.51 16.70 6.67
C ARG A 125 -6.05 18.07 6.16
N LEU A 126 -4.75 18.28 5.97
CA LEU A 126 -4.21 19.51 5.41
C LEU A 126 -4.69 19.75 3.98
N LEU A 127 -4.75 18.70 3.16
CA LEU A 127 -5.18 18.75 1.75
C LEU A 127 -6.70 18.78 1.56
N SER A 128 -7.48 18.54 2.62
CA SER A 128 -8.94 18.67 2.58
C SER A 128 -9.41 20.12 2.44
N ASP A 129 -8.57 21.09 2.77
CA ASP A 129 -8.84 22.51 2.53
C ASP A 129 -8.37 22.91 1.12
N SER A 130 -9.33 23.11 0.21
CA SER A 130 -9.04 23.51 -1.16
C SER A 130 -8.30 24.85 -1.26
N ALA A 131 -8.48 25.76 -0.30
CA ALA A 131 -7.73 27.02 -0.26
C ALA A 131 -6.27 26.78 0.13
N ALA A 132 -6.00 25.80 1.01
CA ALA A 132 -4.63 25.40 1.32
C ALA A 132 -3.93 24.78 0.11
N VAL A 133 -4.61 23.86 -0.59
CA VAL A 133 -4.09 23.23 -1.82
C VAL A 133 -3.75 24.29 -2.88
N ALA A 134 -4.70 25.19 -3.18
CA ALA A 134 -4.48 26.24 -4.17
C ALA A 134 -3.32 27.20 -3.81
N ARG A 135 -3.07 27.42 -2.52
CA ARG A 135 -1.89 28.19 -2.07
C ARG A 135 -0.61 27.41 -2.31
N MET A 136 -0.56 26.13 -1.95
CA MET A 136 0.62 25.27 -2.12
C MET A 136 1.03 25.18 -3.60
N GLU A 137 0.07 24.90 -4.48
CA GLU A 137 0.30 24.82 -5.93
C GLU A 137 0.79 26.15 -6.50
N ARG A 138 0.25 27.29 -6.02
CA ARG A 138 0.74 28.62 -6.44
C ARG A 138 2.15 28.91 -5.95
N THR A 139 2.52 28.44 -4.76
CA THR A 139 3.83 28.71 -4.15
C THR A 139 4.93 27.85 -4.76
N SER A 140 4.71 26.54 -4.90
CA SER A 140 5.77 25.59 -5.27
C SER A 140 5.48 24.82 -6.56
N GLY A 141 4.37 25.10 -7.25
CA GLY A 141 3.96 24.46 -8.50
C GLY A 141 3.22 23.13 -8.33
N SER A 142 3.39 22.45 -7.20
CA SER A 142 2.69 21.20 -6.88
C SER A 142 2.66 20.94 -5.36
N ILE A 143 1.83 19.99 -4.91
CA ILE A 143 1.76 19.63 -3.48
C ILE A 143 3.06 18.96 -3.04
N LEU A 144 3.59 18.01 -3.81
CA LEU A 144 4.83 17.31 -3.46
C LEU A 144 6.02 18.27 -3.39
N ALA A 145 6.15 19.21 -4.34
CA ALA A 145 7.19 20.23 -4.30
C ALA A 145 7.09 21.09 -3.03
N TYR A 146 5.87 21.51 -2.67
CA TYR A 146 5.62 22.24 -1.43
C TYR A 146 5.99 21.41 -0.19
N MET A 147 5.62 20.13 -0.14
CA MET A 147 5.97 19.25 0.98
C MET A 147 7.48 19.03 1.09
N LEU A 148 8.19 18.83 -0.02
CA LEU A 148 9.65 18.71 -0.01
C LEU A 148 10.33 19.97 0.54
N GLU A 149 9.79 21.14 0.21
CA GLU A 149 10.33 22.42 0.65
C GLU A 149 10.02 22.70 2.13
N PHE A 150 8.76 22.61 2.54
CA PHE A 150 8.27 23.11 3.84
C PHE A 150 7.90 22.01 4.86
N HIS A 151 7.56 20.80 4.41
CA HIS A 151 7.07 19.70 5.26
C HIS A 151 7.71 18.35 4.87
N ALA A 152 9.04 18.29 4.97
CA ALA A 152 9.80 17.14 4.49
C ALA A 152 9.39 15.80 5.13
N ASP A 153 8.83 15.81 6.35
CA ASP A 153 8.23 14.64 6.98
C ASP A 153 7.05 14.07 6.21
N TYR A 154 6.15 14.92 5.69
CA TYR A 154 5.01 14.47 4.90
C TYR A 154 5.46 13.94 3.54
N ALA A 155 6.40 14.63 2.87
CA ALA A 155 6.99 14.14 1.63
C ALA A 155 7.67 12.77 1.83
N TYR A 156 8.38 12.60 2.95
CA TYR A 156 9.05 11.35 3.27
C TYR A 156 8.08 10.23 3.63
N ALA A 157 7.00 10.51 4.38
CA ALA A 157 5.95 9.54 4.64
C ALA A 157 5.28 9.04 3.34
N LEU A 158 5.00 9.95 2.40
CA LEU A 158 4.48 9.58 1.08
C LEU A 158 5.46 8.74 0.28
N ALA A 159 6.76 9.07 0.32
CA ALA A 159 7.77 8.28 -0.36
C ALA A 159 7.84 6.85 0.17
N LYS A 160 7.80 6.66 1.50
CA LYS A 160 7.73 5.33 2.12
C LYS A 160 6.47 4.56 1.71
N LEU A 161 5.32 5.25 1.67
CA LEU A 161 4.09 4.64 1.17
C LEU A 161 4.20 4.27 -0.31
N GLY A 162 4.86 5.10 -1.12
CA GLY A 162 5.13 4.81 -2.53
C GLY A 162 5.88 3.50 -2.69
N LEU A 163 7.01 3.33 -2.00
CA LEU A 163 7.78 2.08 -2.00
C LEU A 163 6.95 0.87 -1.56
N LEU A 164 6.11 1.03 -0.54
CA LEU A 164 5.20 -0.02 -0.10
C LEU A 164 4.24 -0.44 -1.22
N MET A 165 3.60 0.54 -1.86
CA MET A 165 2.56 0.30 -2.87
C MET A 165 3.11 -0.17 -4.21
N THR A 166 4.38 0.10 -4.52
CA THR A 166 5.07 -0.44 -5.70
C THR A 166 5.79 -1.76 -5.43
N GLY A 167 5.61 -2.35 -4.24
CA GLY A 167 6.19 -3.65 -3.88
C GLY A 167 7.71 -3.62 -3.64
N GLN A 168 8.31 -2.44 -3.48
CA GLN A 168 9.76 -2.25 -3.23
C GLN A 168 10.09 -2.46 -1.74
N HIS A 169 9.71 -3.62 -1.21
CA HIS A 169 9.80 -3.93 0.23
C HIS A 169 11.24 -3.89 0.75
N SER A 170 12.21 -4.42 -0.01
CA SER A 170 13.62 -4.40 0.39
C SER A 170 14.16 -2.97 0.52
N GLU A 171 13.75 -2.06 -0.38
CA GLU A 171 14.15 -0.65 -0.29
C GLU A 171 13.50 0.04 0.91
N LEU A 172 12.23 -0.24 1.18
CA LEU A 172 11.53 0.27 2.35
C LEU A 172 12.19 -0.20 3.66
N GLU A 173 12.54 -1.48 3.76
CA GLU A 173 13.22 -2.04 4.93
C GLU A 173 14.61 -1.43 5.13
N GLN A 174 15.38 -1.28 4.05
CA GLN A 174 16.67 -0.60 4.11
C GLN A 174 16.50 0.85 4.59
N LEU A 175 15.52 1.55 4.05
CA LEU A 175 15.23 2.92 4.41
C LEU A 175 14.83 3.06 5.89
N GLU A 176 14.01 2.14 6.40
CA GLU A 176 13.61 2.08 7.81
C GLU A 176 14.83 1.83 8.73
N ALA A 177 15.77 0.96 8.32
CA ALA A 177 17.01 0.72 9.05
C ALA A 177 17.96 1.93 9.05
N GLU A 178 18.08 2.62 7.91
CA GLU A 178 18.84 3.85 7.78
C GLU A 178 18.23 4.97 8.64
N GLU A 179 16.90 5.11 8.64
CA GLU A 179 16.16 6.07 9.45
C GLU A 179 16.46 5.88 10.94
N ALA A 180 16.38 4.64 11.43
CA ALA A 180 16.67 4.30 12.82
C ALA A 180 18.10 4.70 13.23
N THR A 181 19.05 4.62 12.31
CA THR A 181 20.46 4.99 12.54
C THR A 181 20.68 6.49 12.44
N ALA A 182 20.17 7.12 11.38
CA ALA A 182 20.43 8.52 11.04
C ALA A 182 19.68 9.50 11.94
N LEU A 183 18.51 9.14 12.45
CA LEU A 183 17.66 10.05 13.23
C LEU A 183 17.87 9.93 14.74
N LYS A 184 18.53 8.87 15.22
CA LYS A 184 18.75 8.65 16.65
C LYS A 184 19.58 9.78 17.26
N GLY A 185 18.94 10.61 18.08
CA GLY A 185 19.56 11.77 18.73
C GLY A 185 19.91 12.92 17.77
N ALA A 186 19.49 12.85 16.51
CA ALA A 186 19.80 13.89 15.53
C ALA A 186 18.98 15.18 15.79
N PRO A 187 19.58 16.37 15.62
CA PRO A 187 18.84 17.63 15.71
C PRO A 187 17.82 17.74 14.56
N ARG A 188 16.73 18.50 14.79
CA ARG A 188 15.62 18.66 13.84
C ARG A 188 16.09 19.00 12.42
N ALA A 189 17.06 19.89 12.27
CA ALA A 189 17.60 20.29 10.97
C ALA A 189 18.16 19.10 10.17
N ARG A 190 18.98 18.24 10.81
CA ARG A 190 19.50 17.02 10.17
C ARG A 190 18.40 16.01 9.84
N GLN A 191 17.37 15.91 10.68
CA GLN A 191 16.23 15.05 10.38
C GLN A 191 15.49 15.53 9.12
N VAL A 192 15.26 16.85 8.99
CA VAL A 192 14.62 17.45 7.81
C VAL A 192 15.47 17.24 6.56
N GLU A 193 16.79 17.43 6.63
CA GLU A 193 17.70 17.17 5.51
C GLU A 193 17.65 15.70 5.07
N PHE A 194 17.70 14.76 6.01
CA PHE A 194 17.57 13.34 5.73
C PHE A 194 16.25 13.02 5.02
N TRP A 195 15.12 13.46 5.59
CA TRP A 195 13.80 13.21 5.00
C TRP A 195 13.67 13.81 3.60
N ARG A 196 14.10 15.06 3.42
CA ARG A 196 14.05 15.73 2.12
C ARG A 196 14.89 15.01 1.08
N ALA A 197 16.12 14.61 1.44
CA ALA A 197 17.02 13.93 0.52
C ALA A 197 16.45 12.57 0.07
N LYS A 198 15.95 11.77 1.02
CA LYS A 198 15.35 10.46 0.74
C LYS A 198 14.05 10.57 -0.05
N ALA A 199 13.14 11.45 0.36
CA ALA A 199 11.90 11.69 -0.36
C ALA A 199 12.14 12.12 -1.81
N LYS A 200 13.10 13.02 -2.05
CA LYS A 200 13.45 13.47 -3.41
C LYS A 200 14.03 12.35 -4.28
N GLY A 201 14.90 11.51 -3.71
CA GLY A 201 15.49 10.37 -4.40
C GLY A 201 14.42 9.37 -4.85
N ILE A 202 13.54 8.98 -3.92
CA ILE A 202 12.44 8.04 -4.18
C ILE A 202 11.43 8.62 -5.18
N ALA A 203 11.05 9.89 -5.03
CA ALA A 203 10.14 10.55 -5.96
C ALA A 203 10.70 10.60 -7.39
N THR A 204 12.02 10.70 -7.54
CA THR A 204 12.66 10.64 -8.85
C THR A 204 12.59 9.21 -9.41
N ALA A 205 12.97 8.22 -8.61
CA ALA A 205 12.96 6.81 -9.00
C ALA A 205 11.58 6.30 -9.43
N LEU A 206 10.51 6.69 -8.72
CA LEU A 206 9.13 6.28 -9.04
C LEU A 206 8.55 6.94 -10.30
N ASN A 207 9.12 8.06 -10.75
CA ASN A 207 8.69 8.79 -11.94
C ASN A 207 9.55 8.48 -13.18
N THR A 208 10.48 7.53 -13.10
CA THR A 208 11.33 7.09 -14.23
C THR A 208 10.87 5.74 -14.76
#